data_AF-H0XPL7-F1
#
_entry.id   AF-H0XPL7-F1
#
_cell.length_a   1.000
_cell.length_b   1.000
_cell.length_c   1.000
_cell.angle_alpha   90.00
_cell.angle_beta   90.00
_cell.angle_gamma   90.00
#
_symmetry.space_group_name_H-M   'P 1'
#
loop_
_entity.id
_entity.type
_entity.pdbx_description
1 polymer ?
#
loop_
_entity_poly.entity_id
_entity_poly.type
_entity_poly.pdbx_seq_one_letter_code
_entity_poly.pdbx_strand_id
1 'polypeptide(L)'
;MAARRLFSATCTWASWGARTLLGPAAPGRLLIRDYAKKPVMKGGRGGKGGVASESLKDPDVCTDPVRLTSYAMGVNIYKEGQDVALKPDAEYPEWLFQMNLGPPKKLEELDPETREYWRLLRKQNIWRHNRLSKNKK
;
A
#
# COMPACT_ATOMS: atom_id res chain seq x y z
N MET A 1 8.74 -69.64 -2.88
CA MET A 1 8.00 -69.28 -1.66
C MET A 1 8.39 -67.86 -1.26
N ALA A 2 7.43 -66.91 -1.33
CA ALA A 2 7.36 -65.63 -0.60
C ALA A 2 8.58 -64.66 -0.63
N ALA A 3 8.46 -63.33 -0.73
CA ALA A 3 7.36 -62.41 -1.01
C ALA A 3 7.98 -61.05 -1.36
N ARG A 4 7.18 -60.25 -2.07
CA ARG A 4 7.28 -58.82 -2.42
C ARG A 4 7.82 -57.96 -1.25
N ARG A 5 8.50 -56.84 -1.47
CA ARG A 5 7.88 -55.53 -1.80
C ARG A 5 8.96 -54.52 -2.28
N LEU A 6 8.91 -54.14 -3.55
CA LEU A 6 9.42 -52.85 -4.01
C LEU A 6 8.27 -51.84 -3.92
N PHE A 7 8.48 -50.75 -3.20
CA PHE A 7 7.55 -49.62 -3.11
C PHE A 7 7.69 -48.83 -4.42
N SER A 8 6.84 -49.09 -5.41
CA SER A 8 6.71 -48.20 -6.57
C SER A 8 5.92 -46.96 -6.15
N ALA A 9 6.60 -45.82 -6.07
CA ALA A 9 5.94 -44.53 -5.93
C ALA A 9 5.18 -44.22 -7.23
N THR A 10 3.86 -44.40 -7.20
CA THR A 10 2.98 -43.89 -8.26
C THR A 10 2.89 -42.37 -8.10
N CYS A 11 3.68 -41.64 -8.88
CA CYS A 11 3.42 -40.23 -9.15
C CYS A 11 2.09 -40.15 -9.93
N THR A 12 0.99 -39.99 -9.21
CA THR A 12 -0.28 -39.62 -9.80
C THR A 12 -0.21 -38.12 -10.12
N TRP A 13 -0.04 -37.80 -11.39
CA TRP A 13 -0.26 -36.46 -11.88
C TRP A 13 -1.77 -36.22 -11.79
N ALA A 14 -2.20 -35.51 -10.75
CA ALA A 14 -3.54 -34.97 -10.70
C ALA A 14 -3.74 -34.11 -11.95
N SER A 15 -4.67 -34.55 -12.78
CA SER A 15 -5.14 -33.94 -14.01
C SER A 15 -5.11 -32.41 -13.94
N TRP A 16 -4.45 -31.78 -14.91
CA TRP A 16 -4.73 -30.40 -15.24
C TRP A 16 -6.22 -30.29 -15.58
N GLY A 17 -7.02 -29.79 -14.63
CA GLY A 17 -8.38 -29.38 -14.90
C GLY A 17 -8.35 -28.39 -16.05
N ALA A 18 -9.11 -28.68 -17.10
CA ALA A 18 -9.21 -27.85 -18.29
C ALA A 18 -9.40 -26.39 -17.86
N ARG A 19 -8.44 -25.53 -18.20
CA ARG A 19 -8.68 -24.08 -18.23
C ARG A 19 -9.78 -23.88 -19.27
N THR A 20 -11.01 -23.80 -18.82
CA THR A 20 -12.10 -23.28 -19.62
C THR A 20 -11.71 -21.84 -19.92
N LEU A 21 -11.30 -21.59 -21.16
CA LEU A 21 -11.14 -20.24 -21.68
C LEU A 21 -12.50 -19.56 -21.47
N LEU A 22 -12.53 -18.58 -20.57
CA LEU A 22 -13.68 -17.71 -20.38
C LEU A 22 -13.89 -16.98 -21.71
N GLY A 23 -14.89 -17.46 -22.47
CA GLY A 23 -15.35 -16.81 -23.68
C GLY A 23 -15.87 -15.40 -23.40
N PRO A 24 -16.01 -14.57 -24.46
CA PRO A 24 -16.37 -13.17 -24.32
C PRO A 24 -17.72 -13.04 -23.60
N ALA A 25 -17.72 -12.19 -22.57
CA ALA A 25 -18.80 -12.03 -21.60
C ALA A 25 -20.14 -11.67 -22.25
N ALA A 26 -21.19 -12.39 -21.86
CA ALA A 26 -22.57 -11.97 -22.09
C ALA A 26 -22.87 -10.66 -21.31
N PRO A 27 -23.60 -9.70 -21.89
CA PRO A 27 -23.90 -8.43 -21.24
C PRO A 27 -24.95 -8.66 -20.15
N GLY A 28 -24.61 -8.37 -18.89
CA GLY A 28 -25.59 -8.38 -17.79
C GLY A 28 -25.09 -8.83 -16.42
N ARG A 29 -23.86 -9.36 -16.30
CA ARG A 29 -23.33 -9.76 -14.99
C ARG A 29 -22.51 -8.64 -14.36
N LEU A 30 -23.18 -7.78 -13.58
CA LEU A 30 -22.50 -6.84 -12.68
C LEU A 30 -21.79 -7.65 -11.58
N LEU A 31 -20.48 -7.81 -11.69
CA LEU A 31 -19.63 -8.30 -10.61
C LEU A 31 -19.50 -7.19 -9.56
N ILE A 32 -20.44 -7.12 -8.63
CA ILE A 32 -20.32 -6.26 -7.45
C ILE A 32 -19.23 -6.87 -6.56
N ARG A 33 -18.09 -6.19 -6.45
CA ARG A 33 -17.04 -6.54 -5.48
C ARG A 33 -17.37 -5.84 -4.17
N ASP A 34 -18.03 -6.55 -3.27
CA ASP A 34 -18.23 -6.06 -1.90
C ASP A 34 -16.89 -6.05 -1.16
N TYR A 35 -16.58 -4.94 -0.49
CA TYR A 35 -15.38 -4.81 0.34
C TYR A 35 -15.47 -5.70 1.59
N ALA A 36 -14.33 -6.23 2.04
CA ALA A 36 -14.26 -7.04 3.26
C ALA A 36 -14.74 -6.24 4.49
N LYS A 37 -15.88 -6.66 5.07
CA LYS A 37 -16.36 -6.14 6.37
C LYS A 37 -15.42 -6.60 7.48
N LYS A 38 -14.96 -5.66 8.31
CA LYS A 38 -14.24 -5.99 9.56
C LYS A 38 -15.14 -6.82 10.48
N PRO A 39 -14.67 -7.92 11.08
CA PRO A 39 -15.47 -8.66 12.05
C PRO A 39 -15.74 -7.76 13.27
N VAL A 40 -17.02 -7.48 13.49
CA VAL A 40 -17.49 -6.85 14.74
C VAL A 40 -17.33 -7.91 15.82
N MET A 41 -16.28 -7.77 16.64
CA MET A 41 -16.07 -8.61 17.82
C MET A 41 -17.16 -8.25 18.85
N LYS A 42 -18.27 -8.99 18.80
CA LYS A 42 -19.32 -8.91 19.82
C LYS A 42 -18.70 -9.44 21.12
N GLY A 43 -18.45 -8.53 22.07
CA GLY A 43 -17.77 -8.83 23.33
C GLY A 43 -18.36 -10.06 24.04
N GLY A 44 -17.55 -11.11 24.10
CA GLY A 44 -17.81 -12.34 24.84
C GLY A 44 -16.68 -12.54 25.84
N ARG A 45 -17.05 -12.67 27.11
CA ARG A 45 -16.19 -12.95 28.27
C ARG A 45 -15.11 -14.01 27.99
N GLY A 46 -13.88 -13.66 28.39
CA GLY A 46 -12.95 -14.60 29.04
C GLY A 46 -12.40 -15.75 28.19
N GLY A 47 -11.33 -15.48 27.44
CA GLY A 47 -10.43 -16.51 26.91
C GLY A 47 -8.98 -16.09 27.14
N LYS A 48 -8.27 -16.81 28.01
CA LYS A 48 -6.83 -16.68 28.26
C LYS A 48 -6.06 -16.71 26.94
N GLY A 49 -5.14 -15.76 26.77
CA GLY A 49 -4.30 -15.64 25.58
C GLY A 49 -4.32 -14.25 24.97
N GLY A 50 -4.41 -13.21 25.80
CA GLY A 50 -3.98 -11.88 25.37
C GLY A 50 -2.47 -11.94 25.18
N VAL A 51 -2.02 -12.27 23.96
CA VAL A 51 -0.72 -11.78 23.49
C VAL A 51 -0.77 -10.29 23.80
N ALA A 52 0.11 -9.87 24.70
CA ALA A 52 0.29 -8.47 25.00
C ALA A 52 0.30 -7.76 23.65
N SER A 53 -0.58 -6.77 23.49
CA SER A 53 -0.33 -5.74 22.51
C SER A 53 0.97 -5.09 22.97
N GLU A 54 2.09 -5.73 22.65
CA GLU A 54 3.41 -5.16 22.67
C GLU A 54 3.26 -4.01 21.70
N SER A 55 2.96 -2.85 22.30
CA SER A 55 2.75 -1.58 21.62
C SER A 55 3.82 -1.51 20.56
N LEU A 56 3.43 -1.56 19.28
CA LEU A 56 4.35 -1.50 18.16
C LEU A 56 5.14 -0.19 18.33
N LYS A 57 6.31 -0.29 18.93
CA LYS A 57 7.21 0.84 19.13
C LYS A 57 7.92 1.03 17.80
N ASP A 58 7.87 2.26 17.31
CA ASP A 58 8.70 2.64 16.18
C ASP A 58 10.18 2.41 16.54
N PRO A 59 11.02 1.98 15.60
CA PRO A 59 12.42 1.72 15.86
C PRO A 59 13.13 2.98 16.33
N ASP A 60 14.07 2.83 17.26
CA ASP A 60 14.84 3.93 17.81
C ASP A 60 15.67 4.62 16.72
N VAL A 61 15.54 5.95 16.62
CA VAL A 61 16.19 6.77 15.59
C VAL A 61 17.49 7.37 16.13
N CYS A 62 18.55 7.35 15.32
CA CYS A 62 19.82 7.98 15.67
C CYS A 62 19.66 9.51 15.81
N THR A 63 20.19 10.08 16.90
CA THR A 63 20.12 11.53 17.22
C THR A 63 21.42 12.27 16.87
N ASP A 64 22.42 11.57 16.31
CA ASP A 64 23.72 12.17 16.00
C ASP A 64 23.63 13.08 14.76
N PRO A 65 23.96 14.39 14.85
CA PRO A 65 23.78 15.33 13.74
C PRO A 65 24.67 15.00 12.54
N VAL A 66 25.91 14.56 12.79
CA VAL A 66 26.87 14.24 11.73
C VAL A 66 26.35 13.10 10.86
N ARG A 67 25.80 12.05 11.48
CA ARG A 67 25.27 10.89 10.77
C ARG A 67 24.02 11.24 9.95
N LEU A 68 23.14 12.08 10.48
CA LEU A 68 21.94 12.53 9.79
C LEU A 68 22.24 13.41 8.56
N THR A 69 23.35 14.15 8.58
CA THR A 69 23.77 14.97 7.43
C THR A 69 24.54 14.20 6.37
N SER A 70 25.22 13.10 6.73
CA SER A 70 26.05 12.35 5.78
C SER A 70 25.36 11.10 5.21
N TYR A 71 24.45 10.48 5.97
CA TYR A 71 23.76 9.25 5.61
C TYR A 71 22.24 9.43 5.69
N ALA A 72 21.54 8.77 4.77
CA ALA A 72 20.08 8.70 4.78
C ALA A 72 19.62 7.59 5.73
N MET A 73 19.50 7.92 7.03
CA MET A 73 19.01 7.00 8.05
C MET A 73 17.55 6.62 7.78
N GLY A 74 17.21 5.32 7.87
CA GLY A 74 15.85 4.82 7.68
C GLY A 74 15.47 4.46 6.24
N VAL A 75 16.40 4.63 5.28
CA VAL A 75 16.21 4.14 3.90
C VAL A 75 16.44 2.62 3.82
N ASN A 76 17.42 2.10 4.56
CA ASN A 76 17.66 0.67 4.64
C ASN A 76 16.71 0.00 5.64
N ILE A 77 15.89 -0.93 5.15
CA ILE A 77 14.95 -1.73 5.95
C ILE A 77 15.53 -3.10 6.37
N TYR A 78 16.65 -3.51 5.79
CA TYR A 78 17.26 -4.80 6.05
C TYR A 78 18.16 -4.74 7.27
N LYS A 79 18.14 -5.80 8.09
CA LYS A 79 19.00 -5.93 9.29
C LYS A 79 20.48 -5.98 8.92
N GLU A 80 20.77 -6.59 7.78
CA GLU A 80 22.12 -6.73 7.23
C GLU A 80 22.19 -5.83 6.00
N GLY A 81 22.68 -4.61 6.21
CA GLY A 81 22.85 -3.63 5.16
C GLY A 81 23.43 -2.34 5.74
N GLN A 82 24.23 -1.65 4.94
CA GLN A 82 24.76 -0.34 5.31
C GLN A 82 23.81 0.76 4.85
N ASP A 83 23.68 1.82 5.65
CA ASP A 83 22.91 2.99 5.28
C ASP A 83 23.55 3.73 4.09
N VAL A 84 22.69 4.26 3.22
CA VAL A 84 23.10 4.91 1.97
C VAL A 84 23.68 6.29 2.29
N ALA A 85 24.91 6.55 1.84
CA ALA A 85 25.54 7.88 1.93
C ALA A 85 24.86 8.87 0.97
N LEU A 86 24.66 10.11 1.43
CA LEU A 86 24.17 11.18 0.58
C LEU A 86 25.24 11.58 -0.44
N LYS A 87 24.83 11.68 -1.70
CA LYS A 87 25.67 12.09 -2.82
C LYS A 87 25.75 13.62 -2.89
N PRO A 88 26.73 14.20 -3.61
CA PRO A 88 26.74 15.63 -3.88
C PRO A 88 25.58 16.04 -4.80
N ASP A 89 25.14 17.29 -4.70
CA ASP A 89 23.98 17.83 -5.43
C ASP A 89 24.03 17.64 -6.95
N ALA A 90 25.23 17.61 -7.54
CA ALA A 90 25.44 17.42 -8.97
C ALA A 90 25.04 16.03 -9.49
N GLU A 91 24.98 15.02 -8.62
CA GLU A 91 24.53 13.67 -8.99
C GLU A 91 23.01 13.55 -8.99
N TYR A 92 22.30 14.47 -8.34
CA TYR A 92 20.85 14.46 -8.29
C TYR A 92 20.27 15.21 -9.49
N PRO A 93 19.15 14.72 -10.05
CA PRO A 93 18.54 15.35 -11.21
C PRO A 93 17.94 16.72 -10.86
N GLU A 94 18.02 17.65 -11.79
CA GLU A 94 17.64 19.06 -11.57
C GLU A 94 16.19 19.24 -11.13
N TRP A 95 15.27 18.40 -11.62
CA TRP A 95 13.84 18.49 -11.27
C TRP A 95 13.58 18.35 -9.76
N LEU A 96 14.50 17.71 -9.01
CA LEU A 96 14.39 17.56 -7.56
C LEU A 96 14.39 18.92 -6.86
N PHE A 97 15.23 19.84 -7.33
CA PHE A 97 15.38 21.19 -6.77
C PHE A 97 14.32 22.16 -7.27
N GLN A 98 13.58 21.80 -8.32
CA GLN A 98 12.50 22.61 -8.88
C GLN A 98 11.13 22.29 -8.25
N MET A 99 11.05 21.35 -7.30
CA MET A 99 9.80 20.99 -6.65
C MET A 99 9.31 22.06 -5.66
N ASN A 100 7.99 22.20 -5.53
CA ASN A 100 7.39 23.10 -4.56
C ASN A 100 7.44 22.48 -3.15
N LEU A 101 8.35 22.97 -2.30
CA LEU A 101 8.43 22.60 -0.88
C LEU A 101 7.46 23.38 0.02
N GLY A 102 6.89 24.46 -0.52
CA GLY A 102 5.98 25.35 0.19
C GLY A 102 4.53 24.84 0.26
N PRO A 103 3.59 25.71 0.67
CA PRO A 103 2.18 25.37 0.64
C PRO A 103 1.72 25.03 -0.79
N PRO A 104 0.68 24.19 -0.92
CA PRO A 104 0.15 23.83 -2.24
C PRO A 104 -0.38 25.08 -2.95
N LYS A 105 -0.13 25.16 -4.26
CA LYS A 105 -0.61 26.26 -5.12
C LYS A 105 -2.12 26.39 -5.03
N LYS A 106 -2.61 27.63 -5.01
CA LYS A 106 -4.04 27.92 -5.01
C LYS A 106 -4.63 27.76 -6.40
N LEU A 107 -5.96 27.65 -6.47
CA LEU A 107 -6.65 27.52 -7.75
C LEU A 107 -6.44 28.74 -8.65
N GLU A 108 -6.35 29.94 -8.07
CA GLU A 108 -6.14 31.22 -8.78
C GLU A 108 -4.75 31.35 -9.40
N GLU A 109 -3.75 30.63 -8.86
CA GLU A 109 -2.36 30.65 -9.32
C GLU A 109 -2.11 29.62 -10.44
N LEU A 110 -3.04 28.68 -10.63
CA LEU A 110 -2.91 27.63 -11.64
C LEU A 110 -3.56 28.06 -12.95
N ASP A 111 -2.88 27.71 -14.04
CA ASP A 111 -3.38 27.91 -15.39
C ASP A 111 -4.56 26.97 -15.70
N PRO A 112 -5.72 27.50 -16.17
CA PRO A 112 -6.88 26.70 -16.56
C PRO A 112 -6.63 25.62 -17.62
N GLU A 113 -5.60 25.77 -18.45
CA GLU A 113 -5.24 24.77 -19.47
C GLU A 113 -4.48 23.57 -18.88
N THR A 114 -4.05 23.65 -17.61
CA THR A 114 -3.29 22.60 -16.96
C THR A 114 -4.19 21.58 -16.25
N ARG A 115 -3.83 20.29 -16.31
CA ARG A 115 -4.59 19.20 -15.65
C ARG A 115 -4.70 19.37 -14.12
N GLU A 116 -3.71 19.99 -13.51
CA GLU A 116 -3.64 20.24 -12.06
C GLU A 116 -4.75 21.17 -11.58
N TYR A 117 -5.06 22.21 -12.36
CA TYR A 117 -6.18 23.13 -12.11
C TYR A 117 -7.50 22.36 -11.96
N TRP A 118 -7.81 21.51 -12.94
CA TRP A 118 -9.04 20.72 -12.93
C TRP A 118 -9.09 19.67 -11.81
N ARG A 119 -7.94 19.13 -11.40
CA ARG A 119 -7.86 18.23 -10.23
C ARG A 119 -8.21 18.99 -8.94
N LEU A 120 -7.67 20.19 -8.74
CA LEU A 120 -7.99 21.02 -7.58
C LEU A 120 -9.45 21.47 -7.60
N LEU A 121 -9.97 21.92 -8.73
CA LEU A 121 -11.37 22.34 -8.86
C LEU A 121 -12.32 21.18 -8.52
N ARG A 122 -12.04 19.97 -9.01
CA ARG A 122 -12.79 18.77 -8.66
C ARG A 122 -12.74 18.48 -7.16
N LYS A 123 -11.56 18.58 -6.55
CA LYS A 123 -11.38 18.39 -5.10
C LYS A 123 -12.23 19.36 -4.28
N GLN A 124 -12.25 20.64 -4.67
CA GLN A 124 -13.07 21.67 -4.02
C GLN A 124 -14.57 21.39 -4.17
N ASN A 125 -15.02 20.95 -5.35
CA ASN A 125 -16.41 20.58 -5.59
C ASN A 125 -16.86 19.38 -4.75
N ILE A 126 -16.00 18.37 -4.58
CA ILE A 126 -16.27 17.24 -3.69
C ILE A 126 -16.41 17.73 -2.24
N TRP A 127 -15.49 18.59 -1.78
CA TRP A 127 -15.58 19.16 -0.43
C TRP A 127 -16.86 19.97 -0.22
N ARG A 128 -17.26 20.78 -1.21
CA ARG A 128 -18.53 21.51 -1.18
C ARG A 128 -19.70 20.55 -1.08
N HIS A 129 -19.74 19.51 -1.91
CA HIS A 129 -20.80 18.52 -1.88
C HIS A 129 -20.89 17.82 -0.53
N ASN A 130 -19.77 17.37 0.02
CA ASN A 130 -19.71 16.70 1.33
C ASN A 130 -20.19 17.61 2.47
N ARG A 131 -19.90 18.91 2.41
CA ARG A 131 -20.41 19.89 3.39
C ARG A 131 -21.93 20.03 3.30
N LEU A 132 -22.48 20.08 2.09
CA LEU A 132 -23.92 20.23 1.86
C LEU A 132 -24.70 18.94 2.16
N SER A 133 -24.12 17.77 1.90
CA SER A 133 -24.76 16.48 2.15
C SER A 133 -24.72 16.08 3.62
N LYS A 134 -23.80 16.65 4.42
CA LYS A 134 -23.66 16.36 5.86
C LYS A 134 -24.95 16.59 6.67
N ASN A 135 -25.76 17.58 6.27
CA ASN A 135 -26.97 17.97 6.98
C ASN A 135 -28.27 17.46 6.33
N LYS A 136 -28.17 16.60 5.31
CA LYS A 136 -29.34 15.97 4.68
C LYS A 136 -29.74 14.76 5.53
N LYS A 137 -30.90 14.86 6.19
CA LYS A 137 -31.61 13.74 6.81
C LYS A 137 -32.46 13.02 5.78
#